data_AF-A0A966V358-F1
#
_entry.id   AF-A0A966V358-F1
#
_cell.length_a   1.000
_cell.length_b   1.000
_cell.length_c   1.000
_cell.angle_alpha   90.00
_cell.angle_beta   90.00
_cell.angle_gamma   90.00
#
_symmetry.space_group_name_H-M   'P 1'
#
loop_
_entity.id
_entity.type
_entity.pdbx_description
1 polymer ?
#
loop_
_entity_poly.entity_id
_entity_poly.type
_entity_poly.pdbx_seq_one_letter_code
_entity_poly.pdbx_strand_id
1 'polypeptide(L)'
;MRLAIAGDLHGQWDHSDHALLELLAPDALLVVGDLSDGTPRIPALLRQLELPVACVLGNHDSGKDASGHTLTRQLAALGPLHIGWQLRELRPADPACGAGVAVVGGRPGTAGGGFHLSRACTAVFGPLTLEQSADRIVAAAAAADPALPVVLLAHSGPAGLGSDAADICGRDWKQPSCDWGDQDLALAIDRIRRQRALPLVVFGHMHHRLKRGAGERRTLVVDRAGTAYLNTACVPRHLVDDAGMALRHFSWVEFDGQSLCSVSHRWYGLDGRLHYQEVLYRGEPSLAPAGAAPLSC
;
A
#
# COMPACT_ATOMS: atom_id res chain seq x y z
N MET A 1 -11.48 9.12 -7.53
CA MET A 1 -10.34 8.20 -7.73
C MET A 1 -10.59 6.91 -6.97
N ARG A 2 -10.51 5.75 -7.63
CA ARG A 2 -10.70 4.41 -7.08
C ARG A 2 -9.38 3.63 -7.21
N LEU A 3 -8.83 3.20 -6.08
CA LEU A 3 -7.57 2.48 -6.02
C LEU A 3 -7.85 1.03 -5.64
N ALA A 4 -7.42 0.10 -6.50
CA ALA A 4 -7.24 -1.28 -6.11
C ALA A 4 -5.87 -1.43 -5.45
N ILE A 5 -5.77 -2.23 -4.40
CA ILE A 5 -4.54 -2.44 -3.65
C ILE A 5 -4.36 -3.93 -3.38
N ALA A 6 -3.18 -4.46 -3.69
CA ALA A 6 -2.81 -5.85 -3.41
C ALA A 6 -1.50 -5.88 -2.62
N GLY A 7 -1.56 -6.36 -1.37
CA GLY A 7 -0.39 -6.52 -0.51
C GLY A 7 0.01 -7.98 -0.33
N ASP A 8 1.31 -8.19 -0.05
CA ASP A 8 1.90 -9.48 0.32
C ASP A 8 1.51 -10.60 -0.65
N LEU A 9 1.87 -10.44 -1.93
CA LEU A 9 1.38 -11.32 -2.99
C LEU A 9 1.83 -12.77 -2.81
N HIS A 10 3.03 -13.03 -2.30
CA HIS A 10 3.59 -14.38 -2.05
C HIS A 10 3.37 -15.36 -3.22
N GLY A 11 3.59 -14.90 -4.45
CA GLY A 11 3.41 -15.69 -5.67
C GLY A 11 1.97 -15.72 -6.22
N GLN A 12 0.98 -15.18 -5.49
CA GLN A 12 -0.44 -15.14 -5.84
C GLN A 12 -0.78 -13.91 -6.70
N TRP A 13 -0.23 -13.92 -7.92
CA TRP A 13 -0.55 -12.97 -8.98
C TRP A 13 -0.41 -13.64 -10.33
N ASP A 14 -1.48 -13.62 -11.13
CA ASP A 14 -1.49 -14.18 -12.47
C ASP A 14 -2.43 -13.40 -13.42
N HIS A 15 -2.64 -13.91 -14.64
CA HIS A 15 -3.48 -13.25 -15.64
C HIS A 15 -4.96 -13.19 -15.25
N SER A 16 -5.42 -13.99 -14.28
CA SER A 16 -6.78 -13.85 -13.75
C SER A 16 -6.94 -12.56 -12.93
N ASP A 17 -5.88 -12.09 -12.26
CA ASP A 17 -5.87 -10.77 -11.63
C ASP A 17 -5.93 -9.65 -12.67
N HIS A 18 -5.27 -9.82 -13.81
CA HIS A 18 -5.27 -8.83 -14.91
C HIS A 18 -6.66 -8.71 -15.53
N ALA A 19 -7.25 -9.83 -15.95
CA ALA A 19 -8.59 -9.87 -16.51
C ALA A 19 -9.62 -9.30 -15.53
N LEU A 20 -9.46 -9.58 -14.24
CA LEU A 20 -10.32 -9.02 -13.21
C LEU A 20 -10.15 -7.50 -13.08
N LEU A 21 -8.92 -6.98 -13.12
CA LEU A 21 -8.68 -5.53 -13.09
C LEU A 21 -9.27 -4.82 -14.33
N GLU A 22 -9.26 -5.45 -15.50
CA GLU A 22 -9.93 -4.94 -16.71
C GLU A 22 -11.44 -4.83 -16.51
N LEU A 23 -12.07 -5.83 -15.89
CA LEU A 23 -13.51 -5.82 -15.58
C LEU A 23 -13.87 -4.79 -14.50
N LEU A 24 -13.06 -4.70 -13.44
CA LEU A 24 -13.30 -3.80 -12.31
C LEU A 24 -12.98 -2.33 -12.65
N ALA A 25 -12.09 -2.14 -13.62
CA ALA A 25 -11.61 -0.84 -14.09
C ALA A 25 -11.31 0.16 -12.95
N PRO A 26 -10.44 -0.16 -11.97
CA PRO A 26 -9.95 0.82 -11.02
C PRO A 26 -9.11 1.88 -11.75
N ASP A 27 -9.02 3.08 -11.17
CA ASP A 27 -8.26 4.17 -11.78
C ASP A 27 -6.74 3.95 -11.62
N ALA A 28 -6.31 3.18 -10.63
CA ALA A 28 -4.93 2.73 -10.45
C ALA A 28 -4.80 1.50 -9.53
N LEU A 29 -3.65 0.84 -9.59
CA LEU A 29 -3.24 -0.26 -8.73
C LEU A 29 -2.06 0.13 -7.82
N LEU A 30 -2.17 -0.15 -6.53
CA LEU A 30 -1.03 -0.13 -5.60
C LEU A 30 -0.62 -1.56 -5.22
N VAL A 31 0.67 -1.85 -5.25
CA VAL A 31 1.22 -3.17 -4.90
C VAL A 31 2.18 -3.04 -3.72
N VAL A 32 1.93 -3.85 -2.68
CA VAL A 32 2.61 -3.75 -1.38
C VAL A 32 3.47 -4.98 -1.10
N GLY A 33 4.65 -5.00 -1.69
CA GLY A 33 5.77 -5.88 -1.32
C GLY A 33 5.50 -7.38 -1.29
N ASP A 34 6.51 -8.11 -0.83
CA ASP A 34 6.59 -9.57 -0.74
C ASP A 34 5.94 -10.24 -1.96
N LEU A 35 6.42 -9.86 -3.15
CA LEU A 35 5.86 -10.27 -4.41
C LEU A 35 5.97 -11.79 -4.57
N SER A 36 7.21 -12.31 -4.55
CA SER A 36 7.45 -13.74 -4.80
C SER A 36 8.88 -14.19 -4.46
N ASP A 37 9.36 -13.89 -3.25
CA ASP A 37 10.68 -14.34 -2.76
C ASP A 37 11.85 -14.08 -3.73
N GLY A 38 11.82 -12.95 -4.45
CA GLY A 38 12.86 -12.56 -5.41
C GLY A 38 12.74 -13.17 -6.83
N THR A 39 11.66 -13.89 -7.14
CA THR A 39 11.42 -14.34 -8.53
C THR A 39 10.92 -13.21 -9.42
N PRO A 40 11.39 -13.07 -10.68
CA PRO A 40 11.04 -11.94 -11.54
C PRO A 40 9.66 -12.06 -12.21
N ARG A 41 8.92 -13.15 -11.97
CA ARG A 41 7.65 -13.44 -12.67
C ARG A 41 6.61 -12.36 -12.41
N ILE A 42 6.36 -12.03 -11.15
CA ILE A 42 5.34 -11.03 -10.79
C ILE A 42 5.73 -9.62 -11.26
N PRO A 43 6.96 -9.13 -11.05
CA PRO A 43 7.40 -7.88 -11.69
C PRO A 43 7.13 -7.82 -13.19
N ALA A 44 7.44 -8.90 -13.93
CA ALA A 44 7.20 -8.97 -15.37
C ALA A 44 5.70 -8.93 -15.71
N LEU A 45 4.84 -9.57 -14.92
CA LEU A 45 3.39 -9.49 -15.08
C LEU A 45 2.86 -8.09 -14.77
N LEU A 46 3.31 -7.45 -13.69
CA LEU A 46 2.88 -6.09 -13.33
C LEU A 46 3.22 -5.07 -14.42
N ARG A 47 4.33 -5.27 -15.15
CA ARG A 47 4.74 -4.41 -16.28
C ARG A 47 3.82 -4.50 -17.50
N GLN A 48 2.98 -5.54 -17.60
CA GLN A 48 2.05 -5.73 -18.73
C GLN A 48 0.73 -4.99 -18.53
N LEU A 49 0.43 -4.56 -17.31
CA LEU A 49 -0.81 -3.86 -17.01
C LEU A 49 -0.84 -2.47 -17.67
N GLU A 50 -1.98 -2.12 -18.26
CA GLU A 50 -2.18 -0.84 -18.93
C GLU A 50 -2.57 0.29 -17.95
N LEU A 51 -3.21 -0.05 -16.83
CA LEU A 51 -3.59 0.94 -15.81
C LEU A 51 -2.35 1.47 -15.04
N PRO A 52 -2.42 2.68 -14.46
CA PRO A 52 -1.35 3.20 -13.63
C PRO A 52 -1.05 2.30 -12.42
N VAL A 53 0.22 1.95 -12.21
CA VAL A 53 0.67 1.10 -11.09
C VAL A 53 1.77 1.78 -10.28
N ALA A 54 1.71 1.65 -8.96
CA ALA A 54 2.82 1.95 -8.05
C ALA A 54 3.11 0.74 -7.14
N CYS A 55 4.38 0.40 -6.97
CA CYS A 55 4.83 -0.78 -6.23
C CYS A 55 5.95 -0.42 -5.25
N VAL A 56 5.87 -0.96 -4.04
CA VAL A 56 6.99 -1.01 -3.10
C VAL A 56 7.44 -2.47 -2.95
N LEU A 57 8.73 -2.70 -2.73
CA LEU A 57 9.30 -4.04 -2.50
C LEU A 57 9.36 -4.33 -1.00
N GLY A 58 9.07 -5.56 -0.62
CA GLY A 58 9.13 -6.08 0.73
C GLY A 58 10.40 -6.84 1.06
N ASN A 59 10.51 -7.32 2.29
CA ASN A 59 11.71 -8.02 2.76
C ASN A 59 11.97 -9.34 2.00
N HIS A 60 10.92 -10.04 1.58
CA HIS A 60 11.05 -11.29 0.84
C HIS A 60 11.55 -11.10 -0.59
N ASP A 61 11.38 -9.93 -1.18
CA ASP A 61 11.76 -9.68 -2.58
C ASP A 61 13.28 -9.70 -2.81
N SER A 62 14.07 -9.62 -1.74
CA SER A 62 15.52 -9.85 -1.80
C SER A 62 15.91 -11.32 -1.97
N GLY A 63 14.98 -12.27 -1.85
CA GLY A 63 15.22 -13.71 -2.06
C GLY A 63 16.27 -14.35 -1.14
N LYS A 64 16.49 -13.78 0.06
CA LYS A 64 17.57 -14.16 0.99
C LYS A 64 18.99 -14.02 0.42
N ASP A 65 19.16 -13.20 -0.62
CA ASP A 65 20.43 -12.91 -1.25
C ASP A 65 21.06 -11.65 -0.65
N ALA A 66 22.08 -11.84 0.19
CA ALA A 66 22.78 -10.74 0.86
C ALA A 66 23.64 -9.87 -0.07
N SER A 67 23.95 -10.33 -1.29
CA SER A 67 24.78 -9.58 -2.24
C SER A 67 24.04 -8.40 -2.88
N GLY A 68 22.71 -8.40 -2.81
CA GLY A 68 21.86 -7.41 -3.47
C GLY A 68 21.56 -7.73 -4.94
N HIS A 69 22.15 -8.77 -5.53
CA HIS A 69 21.93 -9.12 -6.94
C HIS A 69 20.44 -9.37 -7.27
N THR A 70 19.76 -10.15 -6.42
CA THR A 70 18.33 -10.46 -6.56
C THR A 70 17.47 -9.21 -6.47
N LEU A 71 17.75 -8.35 -5.48
CA LEU A 71 17.05 -7.08 -5.31
C LEU A 71 17.24 -6.16 -6.52
N THR A 72 18.48 -6.04 -7.03
CA THR A 72 18.77 -5.28 -8.27
C THR A 72 17.97 -5.80 -9.46
N ARG A 73 17.84 -7.13 -9.61
CA ARG A 73 17.01 -7.73 -10.68
C ARG A 73 15.53 -7.43 -10.50
N GLN A 74 15.01 -7.46 -9.28
CA GLN A 74 13.63 -7.08 -8.99
C GLN A 74 13.36 -5.62 -9.37
N LEU A 75 14.24 -4.71 -8.96
CA LEU A 75 14.17 -3.29 -9.31
C LEU A 75 14.19 -3.08 -10.82
N ALA A 76 15.09 -3.77 -11.54
CA ALA A 76 15.16 -3.69 -12.99
C ALA A 76 13.89 -4.23 -13.67
N ALA A 77 13.32 -5.33 -13.16
CA ALA A 77 12.12 -5.93 -13.71
C ALA A 77 10.87 -5.07 -13.47
N LEU A 78 10.74 -4.43 -12.30
CA LEU A 78 9.68 -3.47 -12.01
C LEU A 78 9.88 -2.13 -12.75
N GLY A 79 11.13 -1.75 -13.02
CA GLY A 79 11.48 -0.47 -13.62
C GLY A 79 10.78 0.70 -12.91
N PRO A 80 10.05 1.57 -13.64
CA PRO A 80 9.43 2.75 -13.04
C PRO A 80 8.24 2.43 -12.13
N LEU A 81 7.74 1.18 -12.12
CA LEU A 81 6.65 0.79 -11.21
C LEU A 81 7.11 0.80 -9.75
N HIS A 82 8.41 0.55 -9.49
CA HIS A 82 8.94 0.63 -8.15
C HIS A 82 9.12 2.08 -7.71
N ILE A 83 8.61 2.44 -6.53
CA ILE A 83 8.62 3.82 -6.03
C ILE A 83 9.26 4.00 -4.64
N GLY A 84 10.08 3.04 -4.17
CA GLY A 84 10.74 3.17 -2.86
C GLY A 84 11.54 4.48 -2.75
N TRP A 85 11.24 5.30 -1.73
CA TRP A 85 11.77 6.67 -1.55
C TRP A 85 11.49 7.65 -2.70
N GLN A 86 10.53 7.36 -3.58
CA GLN A 86 10.20 8.16 -4.74
C GLN A 86 8.72 8.55 -4.74
N LEU A 87 8.42 9.59 -5.51
CA LEU A 87 7.06 10.04 -5.79
C LEU A 87 6.60 9.45 -7.13
N ARG A 88 5.34 9.04 -7.18
CA ARG A 88 4.61 8.79 -8.42
C ARG A 88 3.20 9.33 -8.33
N GLU A 89 2.88 10.29 -9.19
CA GLU A 89 1.50 10.76 -9.35
C GLU A 89 0.74 9.82 -10.27
N LEU A 90 -0.40 9.32 -9.79
CA LEU A 90 -1.28 8.45 -10.54
C LEU A 90 -2.54 9.23 -10.86
N ARG A 91 -2.80 9.41 -12.15
CA ARG A 91 -3.98 10.11 -12.66
C ARG A 91 -4.84 9.11 -13.42
N PRO A 92 -6.18 9.22 -13.36
CA PRO A 92 -7.05 8.39 -14.18
C PRO A 92 -6.73 8.57 -15.66
N ALA A 93 -6.99 7.54 -16.47
CA ALA A 93 -6.82 7.63 -17.92
C ALA A 93 -7.79 8.66 -18.55
N ASP A 94 -8.99 8.79 -17.98
CA ASP A 94 -9.96 9.82 -18.34
C ASP A 94 -9.86 11.01 -17.38
N PRO A 95 -9.41 12.20 -17.83
CA PRO A 95 -9.33 13.41 -17.00
C PRO A 95 -10.68 13.85 -16.41
N ALA A 96 -11.82 13.42 -16.99
CA ALA A 96 -13.14 13.69 -16.45
C ALA A 96 -13.44 12.92 -15.16
N CYS A 97 -12.67 11.86 -14.85
CA CYS A 97 -12.87 10.98 -13.69
C CYS A 97 -12.16 11.46 -12.40
N GLY A 98 -11.47 12.62 -12.43
CA GLY A 98 -10.92 13.29 -11.25
C GLY A 98 -9.41 13.58 -11.31
N ALA A 99 -8.91 14.24 -10.26
CA ALA A 99 -7.56 14.85 -10.26
C ALA A 99 -6.38 13.85 -10.19
N GLY A 100 -6.56 12.69 -9.54
CA GLY A 100 -5.51 11.70 -9.26
C GLY A 100 -5.09 11.65 -7.79
N VAL A 101 -4.00 10.94 -7.51
CA VAL A 101 -3.37 10.81 -6.18
C VAL A 101 -1.84 10.90 -6.32
N ALA A 102 -1.17 11.46 -5.32
CA ALA A 102 0.28 11.45 -5.23
C ALA A 102 0.73 10.29 -4.32
N VAL A 103 1.37 9.27 -4.88
CA VAL A 103 1.83 8.10 -4.13
C VAL A 103 3.32 8.24 -3.83
N VAL A 104 3.68 8.16 -2.56
CA VAL A 104 5.07 8.29 -2.09
C VAL A 104 5.50 6.99 -1.45
N GLY A 105 6.57 6.38 -1.97
CA GLY A 105 7.07 5.11 -1.44
C GLY A 105 7.92 5.29 -0.19
N GLY A 106 7.67 4.42 0.80
CA GLY A 106 8.53 4.25 1.97
C GLY A 106 9.83 3.52 1.64
N ARG A 107 10.53 3.08 2.69
CA ARG A 107 11.77 2.32 2.58
C ARG A 107 11.52 0.93 1.97
N PRO A 108 12.16 0.59 0.84
CA PRO A 108 12.02 -0.74 0.25
C PRO A 108 12.77 -1.81 1.06
N GLY A 109 12.29 -3.05 1.00
CA GLY A 109 13.00 -4.21 1.55
C GLY A 109 13.07 -4.29 3.07
N THR A 110 12.33 -3.44 3.77
CA THR A 110 12.21 -3.45 5.24
C THR A 110 11.48 -4.70 5.74
N ALA A 111 11.91 -5.23 6.88
CA ALA A 111 11.24 -6.31 7.60
C ALA A 111 10.53 -5.80 8.88
N GLY A 112 10.32 -4.49 8.99
CA GLY A 112 9.80 -3.85 10.19
C GLY A 112 10.77 -3.89 11.38
N GLY A 113 10.22 -3.66 12.58
CA GLY A 113 10.95 -3.79 13.84
C GLY A 113 11.88 -2.61 14.17
N GLY A 114 11.56 -1.40 13.70
CA GLY A 114 12.39 -0.21 13.89
C GLY A 114 13.06 0.25 12.60
N PHE A 115 14.32 0.68 12.67
CA PHE A 115 15.11 1.04 11.49
C PHE A 115 16.29 0.09 11.30
N HIS A 116 16.17 -0.82 10.33
CA HIS A 116 17.20 -1.79 10.00
C HIS A 116 17.29 -2.01 8.48
N LEU A 117 18.48 -1.78 7.90
CA LEU A 117 18.76 -2.14 6.52
C LEU A 117 19.27 -3.58 6.45
N SER A 118 18.64 -4.40 5.61
CA SER A 118 19.16 -5.73 5.30
C SER A 118 20.48 -5.62 4.54
N ARG A 119 21.31 -6.66 4.58
CA ARG A 119 22.57 -6.70 3.80
C ARG A 119 22.33 -6.45 2.30
N ALA A 120 21.25 -7.02 1.77
CA ALA A 120 20.82 -6.80 0.39
C ALA A 120 20.51 -5.32 0.11
N CYS A 121 19.74 -4.67 0.98
CA CYS A 121 19.43 -3.25 0.85
C CYS A 121 20.69 -2.38 0.96
N THR A 122 21.57 -2.67 1.91
CA THR A 122 22.85 -1.95 2.05
C THR A 122 23.74 -2.11 0.82
N ALA A 123 23.76 -3.30 0.20
CA ALA A 123 24.54 -3.54 -1.02
C ALA A 123 23.99 -2.76 -2.24
N VAL A 124 22.67 -2.60 -2.34
CA VAL A 124 22.03 -1.92 -3.48
C VAL A 124 21.94 -0.41 -3.29
N PHE A 125 21.52 0.05 -2.11
CA PHE A 125 21.21 1.46 -1.84
C PHE A 125 22.29 2.18 -1.05
N GLY A 126 23.30 1.45 -0.58
CA GLY A 126 24.30 1.96 0.36
C GLY A 126 23.78 2.01 1.80
N PRO A 127 24.64 2.41 2.75
CA PRO A 127 24.21 2.69 4.11
C PRO A 127 23.34 3.95 4.14
N LEU A 128 22.23 3.89 4.89
CA LEU A 128 21.41 5.05 5.24
C LEU A 128 21.17 5.07 6.74
N THR A 129 21.04 6.27 7.30
CA THR A 129 20.48 6.47 8.64
C THR A 129 18.96 6.53 8.60
N LEU A 130 18.34 6.43 9.78
CA LEU A 130 16.90 6.61 9.96
C LEU A 130 16.45 7.96 9.42
N GLU A 131 17.17 9.04 9.78
CA GLU A 131 16.87 10.40 9.35
C GLU A 131 16.98 10.56 7.84
N GLN A 132 18.04 10.01 7.23
CA GLN A 132 18.22 10.06 5.78
C GLN A 132 17.10 9.32 5.04
N SER A 133 16.65 8.18 5.57
CA SER A 133 15.50 7.48 5.00
C SER A 133 14.21 8.29 5.12
N ALA A 134 13.93 8.85 6.30
CA ALA A 134 12.77 9.70 6.52
C ALA A 134 12.79 10.97 5.64
N ASP A 135 13.94 11.62 5.51
CA ASP A 135 14.11 12.82 4.68
C ASP A 135 13.84 12.55 3.21
N ARG A 136 14.19 11.36 2.69
CA ARG A 136 13.83 10.98 1.32
C ARG A 136 12.31 10.85 1.13
N ILE A 137 11.61 10.24 2.09
CA ILE A 137 10.14 10.13 2.07
C ILE A 137 9.50 11.53 2.13
N VAL A 138 9.98 12.39 3.03
CA VAL A 138 9.48 13.76 3.20
C VAL A 138 9.73 14.59 1.94
N ALA A 139 10.93 14.51 1.35
CA ALA A 139 11.27 15.23 0.12
C ALA A 139 10.38 14.79 -1.06
N ALA A 140 10.13 13.49 -1.19
CA ALA A 140 9.21 12.97 -2.22
C ALA A 140 7.77 13.47 -2.02
N ALA A 141 7.28 13.53 -0.77
CA ALA A 141 5.96 14.08 -0.45
C ALA A 141 5.87 15.61 -0.67
N ALA A 142 6.96 16.34 -0.43
CA ALA A 142 7.04 17.78 -0.69
C ALA A 142 7.08 18.11 -2.19
N ALA A 143 7.61 17.20 -3.01
CA ALA A 143 7.64 17.35 -4.47
C ALA A 143 6.28 17.10 -5.15
N ALA A 144 5.31 16.51 -4.44
CA ALA A 144 4.00 16.17 -4.99
C ALA A 144 3.14 17.40 -5.24
N ASP A 145 2.38 17.40 -6.33
CA ASP A 145 1.35 18.39 -6.65
C ASP A 145 0.50 18.69 -5.39
N PRO A 146 0.49 19.95 -4.90
CA PRO A 146 -0.27 20.34 -3.72
C PRO A 146 -1.79 20.11 -3.84
N ALA A 147 -2.32 20.00 -5.07
CA ALA A 147 -3.74 19.75 -5.30
C ALA A 147 -4.13 18.28 -5.11
N LEU A 148 -3.16 17.34 -5.11
CA LEU A 148 -3.42 15.92 -4.97
C LEU A 148 -3.37 15.48 -3.49
N PRO A 149 -4.23 14.54 -3.08
CA PRO A 149 -4.02 13.85 -1.82
C PRO A 149 -2.74 13.01 -1.87
N VAL A 150 -1.97 13.02 -0.78
CA VAL A 150 -0.78 12.18 -0.63
C VAL A 150 -1.17 10.84 0.00
N VAL A 151 -0.71 9.76 -0.61
CA VAL A 151 -0.78 8.40 -0.09
C VAL A 151 0.64 7.90 0.14
N LEU A 152 0.98 7.52 1.38
CA LEU A 152 2.23 6.78 1.61
C LEU A 152 2.02 5.30 1.31
N LEU A 153 2.98 4.69 0.61
CA LEU A 153 3.00 3.27 0.26
C LEU A 153 4.28 2.62 0.80
N ALA A 154 4.18 1.75 1.80
CA ALA A 154 5.35 1.10 2.42
C ALA A 154 5.11 -0.39 2.58
N HIS A 155 6.16 -1.21 2.65
CA HIS A 155 5.96 -2.64 2.93
C HIS A 155 5.54 -2.86 4.39
N SER A 156 6.32 -2.35 5.33
CA SER A 156 5.96 -2.37 6.76
C SER A 156 5.23 -1.08 7.15
N GLY A 157 4.30 -1.19 8.09
CA GLY A 157 3.61 -0.04 8.67
C GLY A 157 4.51 0.79 9.59
N PRO A 158 4.08 1.98 10.03
CA PRO A 158 4.88 2.83 10.90
C PRO A 158 4.92 2.31 12.33
N ALA A 159 6.01 2.61 13.03
CA ALA A 159 6.10 2.40 14.47
C ALA A 159 5.06 3.26 15.23
N GLY A 160 4.66 2.79 16.41
CA GLY A 160 3.66 3.41 17.28
C GLY A 160 2.26 2.76 17.21
N LEU A 161 2.08 1.71 16.41
CA LEU A 161 0.79 1.06 16.15
C LEU A 161 0.81 -0.47 16.38
N GLY A 162 1.71 -0.96 17.25
CA GLY A 162 1.94 -2.40 17.42
C GLY A 162 2.11 -2.90 18.86
N SER A 163 1.39 -2.35 19.83
CA SER A 163 1.50 -2.79 21.24
C SER A 163 1.18 -4.27 21.45
N ASP A 164 0.11 -4.77 20.85
CA ASP A 164 -0.42 -6.13 20.98
C ASP A 164 -0.31 -6.90 19.66
N ALA A 165 -0.38 -8.23 19.73
CA ALA A 165 -0.18 -9.09 18.55
C ALA A 165 -1.23 -8.83 17.44
N ALA A 166 -2.45 -8.47 17.83
CA ALA A 166 -3.55 -8.17 16.92
C ALA A 166 -3.57 -6.72 16.42
N ASP A 167 -2.67 -5.86 16.93
CA ASP A 167 -2.54 -4.49 16.44
C ASP A 167 -1.98 -4.47 15.02
N ILE A 168 -2.25 -3.39 14.29
CA ILE A 168 -1.96 -3.31 12.86
C ILE A 168 -0.46 -3.48 12.51
N CYS A 169 0.44 -3.08 13.43
CA CYS A 169 1.89 -3.25 13.33
C CYS A 169 2.50 -4.19 14.41
N GLY A 170 1.69 -5.01 15.08
CA GLY A 170 2.13 -5.84 16.21
C GLY A 170 2.78 -7.17 15.82
N ARG A 171 3.90 -7.55 16.45
CA ARG A 171 4.52 -8.86 16.19
C ARG A 171 3.76 -10.01 16.85
N ASP A 172 3.34 -10.98 16.06
CA ASP A 172 2.53 -12.13 16.51
C ASP A 172 3.29 -13.49 16.46
N TRP A 173 4.48 -13.55 15.84
CA TRP A 173 5.26 -14.79 15.72
C TRP A 173 6.21 -15.07 16.89
N LYS A 174 6.40 -14.13 17.83
CA LYS A 174 7.28 -14.29 18.99
C LYS A 174 6.79 -13.49 20.19
N GLN A 175 6.79 -14.14 21.36
CA GLN A 175 6.42 -13.54 22.65
C GLN A 175 7.63 -12.89 23.37
N PRO A 176 7.43 -11.79 24.12
CA PRO A 176 6.20 -11.00 24.14
C PRO A 176 5.95 -10.31 22.78
N SER A 177 4.69 -10.00 22.50
CA SER A 177 4.35 -9.07 21.41
C SER A 177 5.08 -7.75 21.60
N CYS A 178 5.42 -7.10 20.50
CA CYS A 178 5.99 -5.76 20.51
C CYS A 178 5.69 -5.05 19.19
N ASP A 179 5.90 -3.74 19.20
CA ASP A 179 5.79 -2.92 18.00
C ASP A 179 6.83 -3.36 16.98
N TRP A 180 6.37 -3.55 15.76
CA TRP A 180 7.17 -4.02 14.64
C TRP A 180 7.05 -3.11 13.43
N GLY A 181 6.59 -1.87 13.62
CA GLY A 181 6.58 -0.87 12.58
C GLY A 181 7.95 -0.21 12.33
N ASP A 182 8.03 0.51 11.22
CA ASP A 182 9.20 1.26 10.77
C ASP A 182 9.29 2.64 11.44
N GLN A 183 10.45 2.94 12.03
CA GLN A 183 10.70 4.21 12.73
C GLN A 183 10.90 5.37 11.76
N ASP A 184 11.54 5.15 10.62
CA ASP A 184 11.74 6.16 9.59
C ASP A 184 10.42 6.56 8.92
N LEU A 185 9.50 5.61 8.73
CA LEU A 185 8.15 5.89 8.24
C LEU A 185 7.35 6.72 9.25
N ALA A 186 7.38 6.35 10.54
CA ALA A 186 6.72 7.12 11.60
C ALA A 186 7.25 8.56 11.67
N LEU A 187 8.57 8.75 11.57
CA LEU A 187 9.19 10.08 11.53
C LEU A 187 8.79 10.88 10.29
N ALA A 188 8.75 10.24 9.12
CA ALA A 188 8.32 10.89 7.89
C ALA A 188 6.86 11.35 7.97
N ILE A 189 5.97 10.54 8.53
CA ILE A 189 4.55 10.87 8.73
C ILE A 189 4.39 12.12 9.59
N ASP A 190 5.07 12.19 10.74
CA ASP A 190 5.07 13.37 11.61
C ASP A 190 5.54 14.64 10.88
N ARG A 191 6.62 14.53 10.10
CA ARG A 191 7.17 15.67 9.33
C ARG A 191 6.26 16.12 8.19
N ILE A 192 5.69 15.18 7.43
CA ILE A 192 4.79 15.48 6.29
C ILE A 192 3.53 16.19 6.77
N ARG A 193 2.94 15.75 7.89
CA ARG A 193 1.71 16.32 8.43
C ARG A 193 1.82 17.77 8.86
N ARG A 194 3.03 18.24 9.18
CA ARG A 194 3.29 19.65 9.48
C ARG A 194 3.22 20.54 8.24
N GLN A 195 3.26 19.94 7.05
CA GLN A 195 3.33 20.66 5.77
C GLN A 195 2.04 20.51 4.96
N ARG A 196 1.41 19.33 4.99
CA ARG A 196 0.17 19.05 4.25
C ARG A 196 -0.63 17.90 4.88
N ALA A 197 -1.89 17.79 4.50
CA ALA A 197 -2.73 16.66 4.90
C ALA A 197 -2.15 15.34 4.38
N LEU A 198 -2.19 14.31 5.22
CA LEU A 198 -1.82 12.95 4.86
C LEU A 198 -3.02 12.03 5.13
N PRO A 199 -3.96 11.87 4.19
CA PRO A 199 -5.18 11.13 4.43
C PRO A 199 -4.97 9.61 4.59
N LEU A 200 -3.92 9.05 3.96
CA LEU A 200 -3.77 7.60 3.89
C LEU A 200 -2.30 7.14 3.91
N VAL A 201 -2.05 6.11 4.72
CA VAL A 201 -0.82 5.31 4.74
C VAL A 201 -1.22 3.86 4.47
N VAL A 202 -0.71 3.29 3.38
CA VAL A 202 -0.97 1.91 2.95
C VAL A 202 0.28 1.07 3.17
N PHE A 203 0.11 -0.08 3.81
CA PHE A 203 1.19 -1.04 4.01
C PHE A 203 0.73 -2.49 4.06
N GLY A 204 1.69 -3.40 4.26
CA GLY A 204 1.51 -4.84 4.28
C GLY A 204 2.34 -5.47 5.39
N HIS A 205 3.07 -6.56 5.09
CA HIS A 205 3.99 -7.32 5.96
C HIS A 205 3.32 -8.07 7.12
N MET A 206 2.48 -7.38 7.87
CA MET A 206 1.75 -7.89 9.02
C MET A 206 0.48 -8.60 8.55
N HIS A 207 0.58 -9.90 8.23
CA HIS A 207 -0.54 -10.65 7.66
C HIS A 207 -1.82 -10.52 8.51
N HIS A 208 -2.97 -10.42 7.84
CA HIS A 208 -4.29 -10.29 8.48
C HIS A 208 -4.54 -11.43 9.46
N ARG A 209 -4.30 -12.66 9.03
CA ARG A 209 -4.38 -13.85 9.88
C ARG A 209 -3.18 -13.93 10.80
N LEU A 210 -3.43 -13.95 12.10
CA LEU A 210 -2.39 -14.13 13.09
C LEU A 210 -1.81 -15.55 13.04
N LYS A 211 -0.51 -15.67 13.26
CA LYS A 211 0.22 -16.93 13.30
C LYS A 211 -0.40 -17.87 14.33
N ARG A 212 -0.32 -19.17 14.02
CA ARG A 212 -0.80 -20.27 14.88
C ARG A 212 -2.30 -20.19 15.21
N GLY A 213 -3.10 -19.56 14.35
CA GLY A 213 -4.56 -19.49 14.52
C GLY A 213 -4.98 -18.60 15.67
N ALA A 214 -4.18 -17.59 16.02
CA ALA A 214 -4.43 -16.70 17.16
C ALA A 214 -5.52 -15.63 16.89
N GLY A 215 -6.21 -15.69 15.74
CA GLY A 215 -7.28 -14.78 15.35
C GLY A 215 -6.92 -13.91 14.15
N GLU A 216 -7.61 -12.77 14.05
CA GLU A 216 -7.44 -11.79 12.97
C GLU A 216 -6.86 -10.48 13.53
N ARG A 217 -6.05 -9.83 12.72
CA ARG A 217 -5.41 -8.55 12.98
C ARG A 217 -6.35 -7.41 12.66
N ARG A 218 -6.28 -6.31 13.40
CA ARG A 218 -6.89 -5.05 12.99
C ARG A 218 -6.22 -4.57 11.70
N THR A 219 -7.00 -4.33 10.64
CA THR A 219 -6.48 -3.97 9.32
C THR A 219 -6.62 -2.48 8.98
N LEU A 220 -7.34 -1.71 9.81
CA LEU A 220 -7.46 -0.26 9.69
C LEU A 220 -7.37 0.42 11.06
N VAL A 221 -6.61 1.51 11.14
CA VAL A 221 -6.65 2.48 12.25
C VAL A 221 -6.79 3.88 11.66
N VAL A 222 -7.59 4.74 12.26
CA VAL A 222 -7.61 6.18 11.96
C VAL A 222 -7.14 6.92 13.20
N ASP A 223 -6.12 7.75 13.08
CA ASP A 223 -5.63 8.52 14.22
C ASP A 223 -6.36 9.85 14.41
N ARG A 224 -6.00 10.57 15.48
CA ARG A 224 -6.61 11.86 15.82
C ARG A 224 -6.32 12.98 14.81
N ALA A 225 -5.29 12.82 13.99
CA ALA A 225 -4.99 13.75 12.91
C ALA A 225 -5.80 13.45 11.63
N GLY A 226 -6.62 12.39 11.64
CA GLY A 226 -7.48 12.01 10.54
C GLY A 226 -6.80 11.16 9.47
N THR A 227 -5.57 10.67 9.70
CA THR A 227 -4.92 9.75 8.76
C THR A 227 -5.40 8.33 8.98
N ALA A 228 -5.81 7.68 7.90
CA ALA A 228 -6.06 6.25 7.86
C ALA A 228 -4.76 5.47 7.63
N TYR A 229 -4.58 4.40 8.40
CA TYR A 229 -3.50 3.43 8.28
C TYR A 229 -4.13 2.10 7.87
N LEU A 230 -3.89 1.69 6.62
CA LEU A 230 -4.49 0.51 6.03
C LEU A 230 -3.43 -0.57 5.81
N ASN A 231 -3.63 -1.71 6.45
CA ASN A 231 -2.86 -2.92 6.23
C ASN A 231 -3.57 -3.83 5.22
N THR A 232 -2.87 -4.15 4.13
CA THR A 232 -3.39 -4.86 2.96
C THR A 232 -2.83 -6.27 2.79
N ALA A 233 -2.12 -6.78 3.82
CA ALA A 233 -1.49 -8.10 3.84
C ALA A 233 -2.47 -9.27 3.98
N CYS A 234 -3.40 -9.41 3.03
CA CYS A 234 -4.33 -10.53 2.98
C CYS A 234 -3.65 -11.77 2.40
N VAL A 235 -3.26 -12.72 3.26
CA VAL A 235 -2.52 -13.92 2.84
C VAL A 235 -3.23 -15.18 3.34
N PRO A 236 -3.72 -16.07 2.44
CA PRO A 236 -3.70 -15.94 0.98
C PRO A 236 -4.73 -14.93 0.44
N ARG A 237 -4.42 -14.27 -0.68
CA ARG A 237 -5.34 -13.40 -1.45
C ARG A 237 -6.02 -14.10 -2.62
N HIS A 238 -5.53 -15.26 -3.03
CA HIS A 238 -6.22 -16.17 -3.93
C HIS A 238 -6.90 -17.27 -3.11
N LEU A 239 -8.22 -17.37 -3.22
CA LEU A 239 -9.01 -18.40 -2.55
C LEU A 239 -9.84 -19.20 -3.55
N VAL A 240 -10.31 -20.35 -3.10
CA VAL A 240 -11.39 -21.11 -3.72
C VAL A 240 -12.42 -21.35 -2.60
N ASP A 241 -13.67 -20.97 -2.83
CA ASP A 241 -14.75 -21.20 -1.85
C ASP A 241 -15.26 -22.65 -1.87
N ASP A 242 -16.18 -22.97 -0.95
CA ASP A 242 -16.75 -24.33 -0.83
C ASP A 242 -17.53 -24.78 -2.09
N ALA A 243 -17.96 -23.83 -2.93
CA ALA A 243 -18.63 -24.09 -4.20
C ALA A 243 -17.64 -24.25 -5.38
N GLY A 244 -16.33 -24.17 -5.12
CA GLY A 244 -15.29 -24.29 -6.13
C GLY A 244 -15.00 -22.98 -6.88
N MET A 245 -15.54 -21.85 -6.43
CA MET A 245 -15.37 -20.56 -7.09
C MET A 245 -14.02 -19.94 -6.71
N ALA A 246 -13.23 -19.60 -7.73
CA ALA A 246 -11.99 -18.85 -7.53
C ALA A 246 -12.30 -17.39 -7.16
N LEU A 247 -11.72 -16.93 -6.05
CA LEU A 247 -11.85 -15.58 -5.54
C LEU A 247 -10.50 -14.86 -5.51
N ARG A 248 -10.54 -13.55 -5.72
CA ARG A 248 -9.39 -12.65 -5.64
C ARG A 248 -9.67 -11.51 -4.68
N HIS A 249 -8.76 -11.30 -3.73
CA HIS A 249 -8.82 -10.17 -2.81
C HIS A 249 -8.16 -8.93 -3.40
N PHE A 250 -8.82 -7.79 -3.21
CA PHE A 250 -8.22 -6.46 -3.26
C PHE A 250 -8.69 -5.65 -2.07
N SER A 251 -7.78 -4.93 -1.43
CA SER A 251 -8.18 -3.76 -0.65
C SER A 251 -8.58 -2.65 -1.63
N TRP A 252 -9.61 -1.90 -1.28
CA TRP A 252 -10.22 -0.91 -2.16
C TRP A 252 -10.41 0.41 -1.44
N VAL A 253 -9.90 1.47 -2.05
CA VAL A 253 -9.88 2.82 -1.50
C VAL A 253 -10.49 3.78 -2.50
N GLU A 254 -11.32 4.70 -2.02
CA GLU A 254 -11.92 5.73 -2.85
C GLU A 254 -11.66 7.11 -2.28
N PHE A 255 -11.23 8.03 -3.16
CA PHE A 255 -11.05 9.44 -2.88
C PHE A 255 -12.04 10.30 -3.69
N ASP A 256 -12.58 11.32 -3.04
CA ASP A 256 -13.25 12.46 -3.66
C ASP A 256 -12.40 13.72 -3.44
N GLY A 257 -11.83 14.24 -4.53
CA GLY A 257 -10.79 15.27 -4.47
C GLY A 257 -9.63 14.83 -3.56
N GLN A 258 -9.38 15.58 -2.50
CA GLN A 258 -8.33 15.27 -1.50
C GLN A 258 -8.82 14.42 -0.32
N SER A 259 -10.12 14.13 -0.25
CA SER A 259 -10.73 13.47 0.91
C SER A 259 -10.83 11.97 0.69
N LEU A 260 -10.42 11.20 1.70
CA LEU A 260 -10.64 9.76 1.73
C LEU A 260 -12.14 9.49 2.01
N CYS A 261 -12.81 8.77 1.13
CA CYS A 261 -14.26 8.54 1.20
C CYS A 261 -14.61 7.13 1.64
N SER A 262 -13.87 6.12 1.21
CA SER A 262 -14.12 4.75 1.64
C SER A 262 -12.87 3.90 1.65
N VAL A 263 -12.86 2.93 2.57
CA VAL A 263 -11.86 1.86 2.63
C VAL A 263 -12.59 0.55 2.87
N SER A 264 -12.26 -0.47 2.10
CA SER A 264 -12.84 -1.82 2.25
C SER A 264 -11.89 -2.92 1.81
N HIS A 265 -12.08 -4.12 2.33
CA HIS A 265 -11.55 -5.36 1.74
C HIS A 265 -12.63 -6.00 0.89
N ARG A 266 -12.28 -6.41 -0.33
CA ARG A 266 -13.23 -6.93 -1.31
C ARG A 266 -12.74 -8.23 -1.91
N TRP A 267 -13.63 -9.21 -2.04
CA TRP A 267 -13.39 -10.48 -2.72
C TRP A 267 -14.26 -10.57 -3.95
N TYR A 268 -13.63 -10.76 -5.10
CA TYR A 268 -14.30 -10.84 -6.38
C TYR A 268 -14.16 -12.23 -6.98
N GLY A 269 -15.22 -12.68 -7.65
CA GLY A 269 -15.15 -13.79 -8.58
C GLY A 269 -14.40 -13.38 -9.84
N LEU A 270 -13.93 -14.37 -10.61
CA LEU A 270 -13.22 -14.10 -11.87
C LEU A 270 -14.11 -13.47 -12.96
N ASP A 271 -15.43 -13.44 -12.74
CA ASP A 271 -16.40 -12.75 -13.59
C ASP A 271 -16.59 -11.25 -13.22
N GLY A 272 -15.83 -10.76 -12.24
CA GLY A 272 -15.91 -9.38 -11.77
C GLY A 272 -16.98 -9.12 -10.70
N ARG A 273 -17.79 -10.11 -10.33
CA ARG A 273 -18.81 -9.94 -9.29
C ARG A 273 -18.18 -9.84 -7.91
N LEU A 274 -18.72 -8.94 -7.09
CA LEU A 274 -18.32 -8.79 -5.69
C LEU A 274 -19.07 -9.81 -4.83
N HIS A 275 -18.33 -10.72 -4.19
CA HIS A 275 -18.90 -11.79 -3.34
C HIS A 275 -18.87 -11.44 -1.86
N TYR A 276 -17.81 -10.76 -1.42
CA TYR A 276 -17.68 -10.31 -0.04
C TYR A 276 -17.07 -8.93 0.02
N GLN A 277 -17.61 -8.09 0.90
CA GLN A 277 -17.09 -6.78 1.20
C GLN A 277 -17.09 -6.54 2.70
N GLU A 278 -15.93 -6.23 3.24
CA GLU A 278 -15.78 -5.68 4.58
C GLU A 278 -15.53 -4.17 4.44
N VAL A 279 -16.48 -3.36 4.88
CA VAL A 279 -16.33 -1.90 4.91
C VAL A 279 -15.60 -1.51 6.20
N LEU A 280 -14.40 -0.97 6.07
CA LEU A 280 -13.57 -0.56 7.20
C LEU A 280 -13.77 0.92 7.55
N TYR A 281 -14.04 1.74 6.54
CA TYR A 281 -14.22 3.18 6.69
C TYR A 281 -15.21 3.71 5.66
N ARG A 282 -16.05 4.66 6.10
CA ARG A 282 -16.82 5.56 5.25
C ARG A 282 -16.64 6.97 5.79
N GLY A 283 -16.07 7.84 4.97
CA GLY A 283 -16.01 9.27 5.22
C GLY A 283 -17.40 9.88 5.04
N GLU A 284 -17.63 11.03 5.67
CA GLU A 284 -18.84 11.79 5.39
C GLU A 284 -18.79 12.33 3.96
N PRO A 285 -19.91 12.31 3.22
CA PRO A 285 -19.94 12.89 1.88
C PRO A 285 -19.60 14.38 1.97
N SER A 286 -18.71 14.83 1.09
CA SER A 286 -18.43 16.27 0.94
C SER A 286 -19.74 16.97 0.56
N LEU A 287 -20.32 17.72 1.49
CA LEU A 287 -21.40 18.66 1.17
C LEU A 287 -20.77 19.73 0.28
N ALA A 288 -20.95 19.61 -1.03
CA ALA A 288 -20.66 20.71 -1.94
C ALA A 288 -21.38 21.97 -1.40
N PRO A 289 -20.72 23.14 -1.35
CA PRO A 289 -21.38 24.36 -0.90
C PRO A 289 -22.56 24.60 -1.86
N ALA A 290 -23.77 24.68 -1.29
CA ALA A 290 -24.97 25.02 -2.03
C ALA A 290 -24.68 26.29 -2.85
N GLY A 291 -24.78 26.17 -4.18
CA GLY A 291 -24.43 27.23 -5.11
C GLY A 291 -25.05 28.55 -4.68
N ALA A 292 -24.20 29.58 -4.55
CA ALA A 292 -24.66 30.94 -4.37
C ALA A 292 -25.62 31.28 -5.52
N ALA A 293 -26.86 31.63 -5.16
CA ALA A 293 -27.86 32.11 -6.11
C ALA A 293 -27.26 33.30 -6.90
N PRO A 294 -27.50 33.38 -8.23
CA PRO A 294 -27.05 34.53 -8.99
C PRO A 294 -27.78 35.78 -8.48
N LEU A 295 -27.01 36.79 -8.07
CA LEU A 295 -27.51 38.14 -7.86
C LEU A 295 -28.02 38.66 -9.22
N SER A 296 -29.33 38.82 -9.33
CA SER A 296 -29.97 39.54 -10.44
C SER A 296 -29.65 41.03 -10.33
N CYS A 297 -29.04 41.60 -11.37
CA CYS A 297 -29.04 43.03 -11.64
C CYS A 297 -30.43 43.51 -12.09
#